data_AF-A0A2P2LT39-F1
#
_entry.id   AF-A0A2P2LT39-F1
#
_cell.length_a   1.000
_cell.length_b   1.000
_cell.length_c   1.000
_cell.angle_alpha   90.00
_cell.angle_beta   90.00
_cell.angle_gamma   90.00
#
_symmetry.space_group_name_H-M   'P 1'
#
loop_
_entity.id
_entity.type
_entity.pdbx_description
1 polymer ?
#
loop_
_entity_poly.entity_id
_entity_poly.type
_entity_poly.pdbx_seq_one_letter_code
_entity_poly.pdbx_strand_id
1 'polypeptide(L)'
;MTWEFVKNVSNDIKLIPRVLLTHIPLFRRDNTYCGPLRKSPIVNQRIVHSTHDQDIMYQNYATEESSIKALELIRPILILSGHDHDQCMVVHGSKFGPVTEHTIGTISWQQGNLYPSFMLLSAANSLKGNGTAPEEALMTEICFLPMQTHIYIW
;
A
#
# COMPACT_ATOMS: atom_id res chain seq x y z
N MET A 1 -6.48 13.62 -17.04
CA MET A 1 -5.04 13.28 -17.03
C MET A 1 -4.71 12.01 -16.23
N THR A 2 -4.71 11.99 -14.88
CA THR A 2 -4.30 10.79 -14.10
C THR A 2 -5.11 9.53 -14.41
N TRP A 3 -6.44 9.63 -14.40
CA TRP A 3 -7.30 8.48 -14.67
C TRP A 3 -7.24 7.99 -16.13
N GLU A 4 -6.92 8.87 -17.07
CA GLU A 4 -6.72 8.47 -18.47
C GLU A 4 -5.42 7.68 -18.62
N PHE A 5 -4.35 8.12 -17.95
CA PHE A 5 -3.10 7.37 -17.86
C PHE A 5 -3.35 5.97 -17.26
N VAL A 6 -4.01 5.90 -16.09
CA VAL A 6 -4.31 4.61 -15.43
C VAL A 6 -5.14 3.70 -16.35
N LYS A 7 -6.14 4.23 -17.04
CA LYS A 7 -6.94 3.46 -18.02
C LYS A 7 -6.06 2.93 -19.16
N ASN A 8 -5.22 3.78 -19.74
CA ASN A 8 -4.39 3.41 -20.88
C ASN A 8 -3.37 2.32 -20.55
N VAL A 9 -2.74 2.38 -19.37
CA VAL A 9 -1.81 1.34 -18.91
C VAL A 9 -2.53 0.09 -18.38
N SER A 10 -3.87 0.12 -18.30
CA SER A 10 -4.70 -1.00 -17.85
C SER A 10 -5.48 -1.68 -18.98
N ASN A 11 -5.00 -1.59 -20.22
CA ASN A 11 -5.67 -2.26 -21.34
C ASN A 11 -5.35 -3.77 -21.45
N ASP A 12 -4.25 -4.22 -20.83
CA ASP A 12 -3.69 -5.57 -20.89
C ASP A 12 -3.91 -6.39 -19.60
N ILE A 13 -4.91 -6.04 -18.79
CA ILE A 13 -5.14 -6.59 -17.42
C ILE A 13 -5.11 -8.12 -17.34
N LYS A 14 -5.57 -8.82 -18.37
CA LYS A 14 -5.63 -10.29 -18.36
C LYS A 14 -4.30 -10.98 -18.64
N LEU A 15 -3.27 -10.23 -19.05
CA LEU A 15 -2.03 -10.80 -19.58
C LEU A 15 -0.89 -10.80 -18.55
N ILE A 16 -0.89 -9.86 -17.60
CA ILE A 16 0.25 -9.64 -16.69
C ILE A 16 -0.26 -9.33 -15.28
N PRO A 17 0.16 -10.09 -14.25
CA PRO A 17 -0.12 -9.75 -12.85
C PRO A 17 0.48 -8.40 -12.47
N ARG A 18 -0.20 -7.63 -11.61
CA ARG A 18 0.21 -6.26 -11.28
C ARG A 18 0.35 -6.06 -9.78
N VAL A 19 1.35 -5.27 -9.42
CA VAL A 19 1.48 -4.69 -8.08
C VAL A 19 1.13 -3.22 -8.15
N LEU A 20 0.21 -2.76 -7.30
CA LEU A 20 -0.11 -1.35 -7.17
C LEU A 20 0.79 -0.72 -6.10
N LEU A 21 1.58 0.28 -6.50
CA LEU A 21 2.37 1.10 -5.58
C LEU A 21 1.70 2.47 -5.42
N THR A 22 1.47 2.89 -4.19
CA THR A 22 0.94 4.23 -3.87
C THR A 22 1.65 4.80 -2.66
N HIS A 23 1.86 6.11 -2.59
CA HIS A 23 2.36 6.68 -1.34
C HIS A 23 1.26 6.71 -0.28
N ILE A 24 0.08 7.22 -0.65
CA ILE A 24 -1.08 7.34 0.22
C ILE A 24 -1.88 6.02 0.16
N PRO A 25 -2.15 5.35 1.29
CA PRO A 25 -2.87 4.07 1.30
C PRO A 25 -4.27 4.19 0.74
N LEU A 26 -4.82 3.07 0.29
CA LEU A 26 -6.21 3.03 -0.17
C LEU A 26 -7.17 3.29 0.98
N PHE A 27 -8.40 3.67 0.63
CA PHE A 27 -9.46 3.94 1.56
C PHE A 27 -9.71 2.73 2.48
N ARG A 28 -9.82 3.03 3.77
CA ARG A 28 -10.31 2.10 4.80
C ARG A 28 -11.10 2.88 5.86
N ARG A 29 -12.03 2.21 6.54
CA ARG A 29 -12.83 2.85 7.59
C ARG A 29 -11.96 3.22 8.79
N ASP A 30 -12.40 4.21 9.56
CA ASP A 30 -11.75 4.54 10.81
C ASP A 30 -11.69 3.34 11.75
N ASN A 31 -10.60 3.26 12.51
CA ASN A 31 -10.28 2.19 13.44
C ASN A 31 -10.15 0.79 12.79
N THR A 32 -9.91 0.74 11.47
CA THR A 32 -9.59 -0.53 10.79
C THR A 32 -8.34 -1.14 11.43
N TYR A 33 -8.43 -2.41 11.83
CA TYR A 33 -7.31 -3.15 12.41
C TYR A 33 -6.19 -3.35 11.38
N CYS A 34 -4.97 -2.98 11.76
CA CYS A 34 -3.79 -2.96 10.89
C CYS A 34 -2.93 -4.24 10.95
N GLY A 35 -3.45 -5.32 11.54
CA GLY A 35 -2.66 -6.53 11.78
C GLY A 35 -1.72 -6.41 12.99
N PRO A 36 -1.08 -7.53 13.38
CA PRO A 36 -0.34 -7.64 14.63
C PRO A 36 1.03 -6.92 14.63
N LEU A 37 1.52 -6.55 13.44
CA LEU A 37 2.83 -5.90 13.28
C LEU A 37 2.76 -4.38 13.48
N ARG A 38 1.57 -3.77 13.48
CA ARG A 38 1.37 -2.36 13.80
C ARG A 38 1.80 -2.10 15.24
N LYS A 39 2.67 -1.11 15.46
CA LYS A 39 3.16 -0.72 16.80
C LYS A 39 2.59 0.59 17.30
N SER A 40 2.23 1.50 16.40
CA SER A 40 1.61 2.77 16.80
C SER A 40 0.08 2.77 16.63
N PRO A 41 -0.66 3.76 17.19
CA PRO A 41 -2.11 3.81 17.11
C PRO A 41 -2.64 3.78 15.68
N ILE A 42 -3.87 3.29 15.46
CA ILE A 42 -4.49 3.31 14.14
C ILE A 42 -4.63 4.74 13.62
N VAL A 43 -4.23 4.97 12.37
CA VAL A 43 -4.42 6.25 11.68
C VAL A 43 -5.83 6.27 11.09
N ASN A 44 -6.64 7.25 11.46
CA ASN A 44 -7.99 7.44 10.92
C ASN A 44 -7.99 8.36 9.69
N GLN A 45 -9.10 8.36 8.97
CA GLN A 45 -9.36 9.29 7.88
C GLN A 45 -9.16 10.73 8.37
N ARG A 46 -8.35 11.49 7.64
CA ARG A 46 -8.13 12.92 7.88
C ARG A 46 -7.90 13.58 6.55
N ILE A 47 -8.67 14.62 6.28
CA ILE A 47 -8.46 15.52 5.15
C ILE A 47 -8.41 16.93 5.73
N VAL A 48 -7.35 17.67 5.44
CA VAL A 48 -7.18 19.06 5.81
C VAL A 48 -7.26 19.88 4.55
N HIS A 49 -8.16 20.85 4.53
CA HIS A 49 -8.34 21.77 3.42
C HIS A 49 -7.69 23.12 3.73
N SER A 50 -7.20 23.79 2.69
CA SER A 50 -6.77 25.18 2.75
C SER A 50 -7.97 26.09 3.01
N THR A 51 -7.76 27.12 3.84
CA THR A 51 -8.81 28.08 4.21
C THR A 51 -9.22 28.99 3.06
N HIS A 52 -8.35 29.17 2.05
CA HIS A 52 -8.54 30.18 1.00
C HIS A 52 -9.29 29.64 -0.23
N ASP A 53 -8.96 28.44 -0.67
CA ASP A 53 -9.41 27.83 -1.92
C ASP A 53 -10.10 26.47 -1.73
N GLN A 54 -10.20 25.97 -0.48
CA GLN A 54 -10.74 24.65 -0.14
C GLN A 54 -9.96 23.46 -0.75
N ASP A 55 -8.75 23.70 -1.26
CA ASP A 55 -7.91 22.63 -1.81
C ASP A 55 -7.39 21.71 -0.70
N ILE A 56 -7.18 20.44 -1.04
CA ILE A 56 -6.66 19.44 -0.10
C ILE A 56 -5.18 19.73 0.16
N MET A 57 -4.88 20.18 1.37
CA MET A 57 -3.51 20.39 1.86
C MET A 57 -2.87 19.10 2.38
N TYR A 58 -3.69 18.22 2.96
CA TYR A 58 -3.23 16.98 3.54
C TYR A 58 -4.35 15.94 3.53
N GLN A 59 -4.01 14.69 3.21
CA GLN A 59 -4.94 13.57 3.32
C GLN A 59 -4.20 12.32 3.79
N ASN A 60 -4.83 11.55 4.69
CA ASN A 60 -4.25 10.29 5.17
C ASN A 60 -4.43 9.12 4.20
N TYR A 61 -5.52 9.13 3.44
CA TYR A 61 -5.92 8.02 2.58
C TYR A 61 -6.47 8.55 1.27
N ALA A 62 -6.41 7.71 0.23
CA ALA A 62 -7.16 7.97 -0.98
C ALA A 62 -8.67 7.94 -0.69
N THR A 63 -9.46 8.64 -1.52
CA THR A 63 -10.91 8.58 -1.40
C THR A 63 -11.43 7.18 -1.70
N GLU A 64 -12.61 6.84 -1.15
CA GLU A 64 -13.27 5.56 -1.40
C GLU A 64 -13.50 5.34 -2.91
N GLU A 65 -14.00 6.37 -3.61
CA GLU A 65 -14.20 6.34 -5.06
C GLU A 65 -12.89 6.05 -5.82
N SER A 66 -11.80 6.74 -5.47
CA SER A 66 -10.51 6.55 -6.12
C SER A 66 -9.96 5.14 -5.87
N SER A 67 -10.16 4.62 -4.66
CA SER A 67 -9.70 3.29 -4.27
C SER A 67 -10.45 2.21 -5.04
N ILE A 68 -11.78 2.29 -5.10
CA ILE A 68 -12.62 1.39 -5.91
C ILE A 68 -12.20 1.44 -7.38
N LYS A 69 -12.04 2.64 -7.94
CA LYS A 69 -11.67 2.83 -9.34
C LYS A 69 -10.28 2.27 -9.64
N ALA A 70 -9.30 2.45 -8.75
CA ALA A 70 -7.97 1.87 -8.88
C ALA A 70 -8.03 0.34 -8.86
N LEU A 71 -8.75 -0.26 -7.91
CA LEU A 71 -8.94 -1.71 -7.83
C LEU A 71 -9.61 -2.28 -9.09
N GLU A 72 -10.62 -1.59 -9.63
CA GLU A 72 -11.37 -2.05 -10.81
C GLU A 72 -10.57 -1.96 -12.12
N LEU A 73 -9.84 -0.86 -12.30
CA LEU A 73 -9.04 -0.63 -13.49
C LEU A 73 -7.76 -1.46 -13.46
N ILE A 74 -7.02 -1.47 -12.35
CA ILE A 74 -5.68 -2.07 -12.30
C ILE A 74 -5.77 -3.58 -12.06
N ARG A 75 -6.74 -4.03 -11.25
CA ARG A 75 -6.84 -5.42 -10.76
C ARG A 75 -5.51 -5.95 -10.21
N PRO A 76 -4.93 -5.25 -9.22
CA PRO A 76 -3.66 -5.67 -8.64
C PRO A 76 -3.82 -6.99 -7.88
N ILE A 77 -2.75 -7.78 -7.84
CA ILE A 77 -2.65 -8.98 -6.99
C ILE A 77 -2.01 -8.65 -5.63
N LEU A 78 -1.39 -7.48 -5.50
CA LEU A 78 -0.77 -6.96 -4.29
C LEU A 78 -0.78 -5.43 -4.34
N ILE A 79 -1.03 -4.78 -3.19
CA ILE A 79 -0.93 -3.33 -3.05
C ILE A 79 0.14 -3.03 -1.99
N LEU A 80 1.07 -2.14 -2.30
CA LEU A 80 2.06 -1.64 -1.35
C LEU A 80 1.88 -0.13 -1.19
N SER A 81 1.72 0.32 0.05
CA SER A 81 1.56 1.73 0.40
C SER A 81 2.55 2.24 1.44
N GLY A 82 2.63 3.56 1.59
CA GLY A 82 3.49 4.25 2.56
C GLY A 82 2.68 5.12 3.52
N HIS A 83 3.11 6.36 3.75
CA HIS A 83 2.44 7.39 4.56
C HIS A 83 2.44 7.16 6.08
N ASP A 84 1.96 6.02 6.59
CA ASP A 84 1.72 5.82 8.04
C ASP A 84 2.99 5.55 8.87
N HIS A 85 4.13 5.44 8.19
CA HIS A 85 5.46 5.18 8.75
C HIS A 85 5.57 3.91 9.60
N ASP A 86 4.61 3.00 9.52
CA ASP A 86 4.61 1.73 10.23
C ASP A 86 3.78 0.70 9.46
N GLN A 87 3.81 -0.54 9.95
CA GLN A 87 3.11 -1.65 9.34
C GLN A 87 1.60 -1.52 9.47
N CYS A 88 0.88 -1.62 8.35
CA CYS A 88 -0.55 -1.89 8.36
C CYS A 88 -0.90 -2.88 7.25
N MET A 89 -1.60 -3.95 7.59
CA MET A 89 -2.10 -4.93 6.63
C MET A 89 -3.62 -4.88 6.59
N VAL A 90 -4.17 -4.66 5.40
CA VAL A 90 -5.62 -4.60 5.16
C VAL A 90 -5.96 -5.43 3.93
N VAL A 91 -7.09 -6.14 3.97
CA VAL A 91 -7.62 -6.86 2.81
C VAL A 91 -8.78 -6.07 2.23
N HIS A 92 -8.65 -5.66 0.98
CA HIS A 92 -9.69 -4.94 0.24
C HIS A 92 -10.58 -5.93 -0.51
N GLY A 93 -11.89 -5.77 -0.37
CA GLY A 93 -12.84 -6.46 -1.24
C GLY A 93 -12.86 -5.81 -2.62
N SER A 94 -12.70 -6.59 -3.68
CA SER A 94 -12.89 -6.13 -5.06
C SER A 94 -13.83 -7.06 -5.83
N LYS A 95 -14.36 -6.59 -6.96
CA LYS A 95 -15.17 -7.40 -7.89
C LYS A 95 -14.41 -8.61 -8.45
N PHE A 96 -13.08 -8.61 -8.35
CA PHE A 96 -12.21 -9.64 -8.92
C PHE A 96 -11.55 -10.52 -7.84
N GLY A 97 -11.98 -10.39 -6.59
CA GLY A 97 -11.43 -11.10 -5.44
C GLY A 97 -10.81 -10.17 -4.40
N PRO A 98 -10.49 -10.68 -3.20
CA PRO A 98 -9.78 -9.92 -2.20
C PRO A 98 -8.37 -9.55 -2.67
N VAL A 99 -7.89 -8.37 -2.29
CA VAL A 99 -6.50 -7.95 -2.54
C VAL A 99 -5.89 -7.41 -1.25
N THR A 100 -4.73 -7.94 -0.88
CA THR A 100 -4.01 -7.49 0.31
C THR A 100 -3.22 -6.21 0.01
N GLU A 101 -3.42 -5.21 0.85
CA GLU A 101 -2.58 -4.02 0.95
C GLU A 101 -1.65 -4.12 2.16
N HIS A 102 -0.36 -3.89 1.91
CA HIS A 102 0.63 -3.66 2.96
C HIS A 102 1.07 -2.20 2.92
N THR A 103 0.70 -1.45 3.95
CA THR A 103 1.37 -0.19 4.28
C THR A 103 2.71 -0.51 4.94
N ILE A 104 3.79 -0.17 4.28
CA ILE A 104 5.16 -0.50 4.69
C ILE A 104 5.67 0.58 5.65
N GLY A 105 6.25 0.15 6.75
CA GLY A 105 6.89 1.05 7.71
C GLY A 105 8.08 1.81 7.14
N THR A 106 8.42 2.91 7.80
CA THR A 106 9.60 3.72 7.46
C THR A 106 10.91 2.94 7.66
N ILE A 107 11.94 3.29 6.88
CA ILE A 107 13.32 2.77 7.06
C ILE A 107 14.12 3.58 8.10
N SER A 108 13.58 4.70 8.59
CA SER A 108 14.26 5.60 9.54
C SER A 108 13.44 5.84 10.80
N TRP A 109 14.09 5.66 11.95
CA TRP A 109 13.49 5.91 13.27
C TRP A 109 13.06 7.37 13.49
N GLN A 110 13.70 8.31 12.79
CA GLN A 110 13.41 9.75 12.90
C GLN A 110 11.99 10.11 12.46
N GLN A 111 11.31 9.16 11.79
CA GLN A 111 9.93 9.28 11.35
C GLN A 111 8.91 8.74 12.36
N GLY A 112 9.32 8.54 13.61
CA GLY A 112 8.45 8.18 14.74
C GLY A 112 8.26 6.68 14.97
N ASN A 113 8.92 5.82 14.19
CA ASN A 113 8.87 4.37 14.36
C ASN A 113 10.17 3.85 15.01
N LEU A 114 10.09 3.35 16.24
CA LEU A 114 11.26 2.82 16.96
C LEU A 114 11.81 1.50 16.38
N TYR A 115 11.01 0.82 15.55
CA TYR A 115 11.38 -0.40 14.86
C TYR A 115 11.18 -0.23 13.35
N PRO A 116 12.06 0.55 12.68
CA PRO A 116 11.99 0.75 11.24
C PRO A 116 12.02 -0.58 10.49
N SER A 117 11.45 -0.58 9.29
CA SER A 117 11.26 -1.80 8.52
C SER A 117 11.31 -1.51 7.03
N PHE A 118 11.51 -2.56 6.24
CA PHE A 118 11.39 -2.54 4.80
C PHE A 118 10.76 -3.85 4.33
N MET A 119 10.28 -3.89 3.09
CA MET A 119 9.77 -5.11 2.49
C MET A 119 10.64 -5.51 1.30
N LEU A 120 11.01 -6.78 1.24
CA LEU A 120 11.60 -7.39 0.06
C LEU A 120 10.48 -7.96 -0.79
N LEU A 121 10.46 -7.62 -2.08
CA LEU A 121 9.56 -8.17 -3.09
C LEU A 121 10.39 -8.92 -4.13
N SER A 122 10.12 -10.21 -4.29
CA SER A 122 10.66 -11.03 -5.37
C SER A 122 9.57 -11.33 -6.37
N ALA A 123 9.84 -11.10 -7.66
CA ALA A 123 8.92 -11.40 -8.75
C ALA A 123 9.53 -12.48 -9.65
N ALA A 124 8.80 -13.58 -9.82
CA ALA A 124 9.16 -14.62 -10.76
C ALA A 124 8.80 -14.20 -12.18
N ASN A 125 9.66 -14.55 -13.14
CA ASN A 125 9.37 -14.32 -14.55
C ASN A 125 8.34 -15.33 -15.04
N SER A 126 7.05 -14.98 -14.92
CA SER A 126 5.93 -15.80 -15.41
C SER A 126 5.76 -15.70 -16.93
N LEU A 127 6.81 -16.01 -17.69
CA LEU A 127 6.76 -16.17 -19.15
C LEU A 127 6.44 -17.60 -19.60
N LYS A 128 6.05 -18.49 -18.70
CA LYS A 128 5.64 -19.86 -19.06
C LYS A 128 4.15 -20.02 -18.82
N GLY A 129 3.40 -20.13 -19.91
CA GLY A 129 1.95 -20.36 -19.97
C GLY A 129 1.50 -21.72 -19.43
N ASN A 130 2.05 -22.18 -18.31
CA ASN A 130 1.62 -23.38 -17.61
C ASN A 130 1.18 -23.00 -16.19
N GLY A 131 -0.07 -22.58 -16.06
CA GLY A 131 -0.94 -22.89 -14.92
C GLY A 131 -0.54 -22.48 -13.49
N THR A 132 0.58 -21.81 -13.25
CA THR A 132 0.94 -21.31 -11.92
C THR A 132 0.01 -20.17 -11.54
N ALA A 133 -0.60 -20.27 -10.36
CA ALA A 133 -1.53 -19.24 -9.89
C ALA A 133 -0.81 -17.89 -9.80
N PRO A 134 -1.46 -16.75 -10.10
CA PRO A 134 -0.84 -15.43 -10.02
C PRO A 134 -0.17 -15.11 -8.67
N GLU A 135 -0.66 -15.73 -7.59
CA GLU A 135 -0.09 -15.60 -6.24
C GLU A 135 1.27 -16.29 -6.08
N GLU A 136 1.59 -17.30 -6.89
CA GLU A 136 2.90 -17.96 -6.90
C GLU A 136 3.98 -17.14 -7.63
N ALA A 137 3.57 -16.08 -8.35
CA ALA A 137 4.48 -15.22 -9.10
C ALA A 137 5.19 -14.17 -8.23
N LEU A 138 4.70 -13.91 -7.02
CA LEU A 138 5.24 -12.91 -6.11
C LEU A 138 5.52 -13.51 -4.74
N MET A 139 6.66 -13.14 -4.16
CA MET A 139 6.98 -13.43 -2.77
C MET A 139 7.36 -12.12 -2.08
N THR A 140 6.74 -11.86 -0.93
CA THR A 140 7.05 -10.71 -0.08
C THR A 140 7.55 -11.18 1.28
N GLU A 141 8.52 -10.44 1.83
CA GLU A 141 9.03 -10.64 3.18
C GLU A 141 9.21 -9.29 3.86
N ILE A 142 8.65 -9.12 5.06
CA ILE A 142 8.85 -7.91 5.87
C ILE A 142 10.10 -8.11 6.72
N CYS A 143 11.04 -7.18 6.63
CA CYS A 143 12.26 -7.17 7.41
C CYS A 143 12.28 -5.96 8.35
N PHE A 144 12.76 -6.16 9.57
CA PHE A 144 12.94 -5.09 10.55
C PHE A 144 14.41 -4.72 10.65
N LEU A 145 14.66 -3.41 10.76
CA LEU A 145 15.96 -2.89 11.10
C LEU A 145 16.15 -2.96 12.63
N PRO A 146 17.41 -3.01 13.10
CA PRO A 146 17.71 -2.86 14.52
C PRO A 146 17.12 -1.56 15.08
N MET A 147 16.92 -1.50 16.39
CA MET A 147 16.47 -0.29 17.06
C MET A 147 17.54 0.80 16.95
N GLN A 148 17.42 1.63 15.91
CA GLN A 148 18.43 2.59 15.50
C GLN A 148 18.78 3.62 16.59
N THR A 149 17.85 3.92 17.51
CA THR A 149 18.12 4.78 18.67
C THR A 149 19.17 4.20 19.63
N HIS A 150 19.28 2.88 19.75
CA HIS A 150 20.33 2.23 20.55
C HIS A 150 21.70 2.25 19.85
N ILE A 151 21.74 2.62 18.57
CA ILE A 151 22.97 2.68 17.76
C ILE A 151 23.47 4.12 17.64
N TYR A 152 22.57 5.08 17.45
CA TYR A 152 22.95 6.47 17.14
C TYR A 152 22.94 7.43 18.34
N ILE A 153 22.30 7.07 19.44
CA ILE A 153 22.14 7.94 20.62
C ILE A 153 22.97 7.44 21.82
N TRP A 154 23.60 6.26 21.69
CA TRP A 154 24.46 5.66 22.71
C TRP A 154 25.88 5.50 22.20
#